data_AF-A0A852J1A1-F1
#
_entry.id   AF-A0A852J1A1-F1
#
_cell.length_a   1.000
_cell.length_b   1.000
_cell.length_c   1.000
_cell.angle_alpha   90.00
_cell.angle_beta   90.00
_cell.angle_gamma   90.00
#
_symmetry.space_group_name_H-M   'P 1'
#
loop_
_entity.id
_entity.type
_entity.pdbx_description
1 polymer ?
#
loop_
_entity_poly.entity_id
_entity_poly.type
_entity_poly.pdbx_seq_one_letter_code
_entity_poly.pdbx_strand_id
1 'polypeptide(L)'
;QVFVCGDDAEAKRMVMELVRALGLTPLDQGSLLAARQIENYPLQLFPMWRFPILLSLSLTIFFFLYCLALDVIYPYVYQKQDLSFLIAVSIPNKVCPVLALVLLALVYLPGVLAAILQLWRGTKYRRFPGWLDRWMLCRKQLGLVALAFASVHVLYTLVIPIRSYIRWRTSSQIVSQALSNRTQPLDTTNAWLSDSYLALGILGFFFFVLLGITSLPSVSNSVNWREFRFVQVR
;
A
#
# COMPACT_ATOMS: atom_id res chain seq x y z
N GLN A 1 -13.25 -23.19 -9.83
CA GLN A 1 -13.42 -22.83 -11.26
C GLN A 1 -12.52 -23.74 -12.08
N VAL A 2 -12.98 -24.21 -13.23
CA VAL A 2 -12.20 -25.07 -14.15
C VAL A 2 -12.10 -24.34 -15.47
N PHE A 3 -10.89 -23.99 -15.89
CA PHE A 3 -10.67 -23.34 -17.17
C PHE A 3 -10.77 -24.37 -18.31
N VAL A 4 -11.57 -24.07 -19.33
CA VAL A 4 -11.77 -24.93 -20.49
C VAL A 4 -11.42 -24.14 -21.75
N CYS A 5 -10.60 -24.71 -22.64
CA CYS A 5 -10.28 -24.13 -23.94
C CYS A 5 -10.30 -25.22 -25.03
N GLY A 6 -10.63 -24.85 -26.26
CA GLY A 6 -10.65 -25.78 -27.39
C GLY A 6 -11.27 -25.17 -28.64
N ASP A 7 -10.89 -25.69 -29.80
CA ASP A 7 -11.33 -25.17 -31.11
C ASP A 7 -12.67 -25.77 -31.56
N ASP A 8 -12.96 -27.01 -31.16
CA ASP A 8 -14.25 -27.64 -31.38
C ASP A 8 -15.26 -27.20 -30.31
N ALA A 9 -16.28 -26.45 -30.75
CA ALA A 9 -17.32 -25.92 -29.88
C ALA A 9 -18.21 -27.02 -29.26
N GLU A 10 -18.46 -28.12 -29.98
CA GLU A 10 -19.32 -29.19 -29.50
C GLU A 10 -18.62 -29.99 -28.42
N ALA A 11 -17.38 -30.41 -28.67
CA ALA A 11 -16.53 -31.09 -27.68
C ALA A 11 -16.33 -30.22 -26.43
N LYS A 12 -16.05 -28.92 -26.60
CA LYS A 12 -15.88 -27.98 -25.48
C LYS A 12 -17.15 -27.89 -24.63
N ARG A 13 -18.32 -27.81 -25.26
CA ARG A 13 -19.61 -27.75 -24.54
C ARG A 13 -19.85 -29.02 -23.72
N MET A 14 -19.60 -30.20 -24.28
CA MET A 14 -19.74 -31.47 -23.55
C MET A 14 -18.85 -31.50 -22.30
N VAL A 15 -17.59 -31.08 -22.42
CA VAL A 15 -16.68 -30.99 -21.26
C VAL A 15 -17.18 -29.99 -20.22
N MET A 16 -17.71 -28.83 -20.63
CA MET A 16 -18.27 -27.87 -19.69
C MET A 16 -19.50 -28.40 -18.94
N GLU A 17 -20.37 -29.18 -19.60
CA GLU A 17 -21.52 -29.83 -18.96
C GLU A 17 -21.07 -30.87 -17.93
N LEU A 18 -20.06 -31.67 -18.25
CA LEU A 18 -19.45 -32.59 -17.30
C LEU A 18 -18.90 -31.87 -16.07
N VAL A 19 -18.18 -30.75 -16.25
CA VAL A 19 -17.66 -29.93 -15.14
C VAL A 19 -18.81 -29.42 -14.25
N ARG A 20 -19.94 -29.00 -14.85
CA ARG A 20 -21.13 -28.58 -14.07
C ARG A 20 -21.76 -29.75 -13.30
N ALA A 21 -21.85 -30.92 -13.93
CA ALA A 21 -22.39 -32.13 -13.29
C ALA A 21 -21.55 -32.56 -12.07
N LEU A 22 -20.25 -32.29 -12.08
CA LEU A 22 -19.34 -32.47 -10.94
C LEU A 22 -19.47 -31.40 -9.85
N GLY A 23 -20.41 -30.45 -9.97
CA GLY A 23 -20.59 -29.34 -9.03
C GLY A 23 -19.53 -28.24 -9.13
N LEU A 24 -18.73 -28.24 -10.20
CA LEU A 24 -17.68 -27.25 -10.44
C LEU A 24 -18.18 -26.15 -11.41
N THR A 25 -17.52 -25.00 -11.39
CA THR A 25 -17.85 -23.87 -12.29
C THR A 25 -16.90 -23.86 -13.51
N PRO A 26 -17.34 -24.25 -14.72
CA PRO A 26 -16.51 -24.13 -15.91
C PRO A 26 -16.36 -22.67 -16.35
N LEU A 27 -15.17 -22.30 -16.82
CA LEU A 27 -14.85 -21.00 -17.42
C LEU A 27 -14.26 -21.20 -18.81
N ASP A 28 -14.98 -20.78 -19.85
CA ASP A 28 -14.49 -20.83 -21.22
C ASP A 28 -13.39 -19.77 -21.44
N GLN A 29 -12.21 -20.21 -21.89
CA GLN A 29 -11.05 -19.38 -22.21
C GLN A 29 -10.86 -19.19 -23.72
N GLY A 30 -11.78 -19.70 -24.55
CA GLY A 30 -11.75 -19.55 -26.00
C GLY A 30 -11.11 -20.75 -26.71
N SER A 31 -10.22 -20.45 -27.66
CA SER A 31 -9.55 -21.42 -28.55
C SER A 31 -8.41 -22.16 -27.86
N LEU A 32 -7.86 -23.18 -28.52
CA LEU A 32 -6.74 -23.97 -27.99
C LEU A 32 -5.47 -23.13 -27.76
N LEU A 33 -5.36 -21.95 -28.36
CA LEU A 33 -4.26 -21.00 -28.13
C LEU A 33 -4.15 -20.56 -26.65
N ALA A 34 -5.25 -20.62 -25.89
CA ALA A 34 -5.27 -20.30 -24.46
C ALA A 34 -4.66 -21.41 -23.58
N ALA A 35 -4.46 -22.63 -24.10
CA ALA A 35 -3.97 -23.78 -23.33
C ALA A 35 -2.63 -23.49 -22.64
N ARG A 36 -1.70 -22.84 -23.34
CA ARG A 36 -0.41 -22.43 -22.77
C ARG A 36 -0.57 -21.52 -21.54
N GLN A 37 -1.55 -20.62 -21.54
CA GLN A 37 -1.80 -19.75 -20.37
C GLN A 37 -2.41 -20.55 -19.21
N ILE A 38 -3.33 -21.47 -19.51
CA ILE A 38 -3.97 -22.35 -18.52
C ILE A 38 -2.95 -23.27 -17.85
N GLU A 39 -2.05 -23.88 -18.62
CA GLU A 39 -0.97 -24.75 -18.11
C GLU A 39 0.02 -23.99 -17.22
N ASN A 40 0.31 -22.73 -17.56
CA ASN A 40 1.22 -21.90 -16.77
C ASN A 40 0.55 -21.34 -15.50
N TYR A 41 -0.78 -21.22 -15.46
CA TYR A 41 -1.50 -20.62 -14.34
C TYR A 41 -1.21 -21.29 -12.98
N PRO A 42 -1.31 -22.63 -12.81
CA PRO A 42 -1.05 -23.28 -11.52
C PRO A 42 0.42 -23.21 -11.08
N LEU A 43 1.36 -22.94 -12.00
CA LEU A 43 2.79 -22.86 -11.71
C LEU A 43 3.22 -21.48 -11.18
N GLN A 44 2.38 -20.46 -11.30
CA GLN A 44 2.73 -19.10 -10.94
C GLN A 44 2.44 -18.80 -9.46
N LEU A 45 3.49 -18.48 -8.70
CA LEU A 45 3.36 -17.94 -7.35
C LEU A 45 3.56 -16.42 -7.35
N PHE A 46 2.45 -15.68 -7.19
CA PHE A 46 2.38 -14.22 -7.08
C PHE A 46 3.32 -13.43 -8.06
N PRO A 47 3.25 -13.68 -9.38
CA PRO A 47 4.22 -13.15 -10.34
C PRO A 47 4.29 -11.62 -10.35
N MET A 48 3.14 -10.95 -10.22
CA MET A 48 3.04 -9.48 -10.22
C MET A 48 3.41 -8.83 -8.88
N TRP A 49 3.57 -9.61 -7.81
CA TRP A 49 3.89 -9.09 -6.48
C TRP A 49 5.38 -9.09 -6.15
N ARG A 50 6.19 -9.82 -6.93
CA ARG A 50 7.63 -9.94 -6.69
C ARG A 50 8.32 -8.58 -6.60
N PHE A 51 8.09 -7.71 -7.58
CA PHE A 51 8.67 -6.37 -7.60
C PHE A 51 8.14 -5.48 -6.46
N PRO A 52 6.81 -5.31 -6.24
CA PRO A 52 6.27 -4.56 -5.11
C PRO A 52 6.78 -5.02 -3.74
N ILE A 53 6.86 -6.32 -3.51
CA ILE A 53 7.35 -6.90 -2.24
C ILE A 53 8.84 -6.62 -2.09
N LEU A 54 9.67 -6.89 -3.10
CA LEU A 54 11.11 -6.67 -3.00
C LEU A 54 11.44 -5.19 -2.81
N LEU A 55 10.76 -4.30 -3.53
CA LEU A 55 10.91 -2.86 -3.39
C LEU A 55 10.52 -2.39 -1.99
N SER A 56 9.34 -2.79 -1.51
CA SER A 56 8.87 -2.40 -0.17
C SER A 56 9.75 -2.95 0.95
N LEU A 57 10.23 -4.20 0.83
CA LEU A 57 11.17 -4.79 1.79
C LEU A 57 12.49 -3.99 1.82
N SER A 58 13.05 -3.68 0.65
CA SER A 58 14.30 -2.93 0.53
C SER A 58 14.19 -1.53 1.14
N LEU A 59 13.10 -0.82 0.83
CA LEU A 59 12.82 0.49 1.41
C LEU A 59 12.58 0.40 2.93
N THR A 60 11.90 -0.64 3.41
CA THR A 60 11.65 -0.84 4.84
C THR A 60 12.96 -1.03 5.59
N ILE A 61 13.86 -1.89 5.09
CA ILE A 61 15.18 -2.10 5.68
C ILE A 61 15.97 -0.79 5.71
N PHE A 62 16.01 -0.06 4.59
CA PHE A 62 16.73 1.21 4.49
C PHE A 62 16.24 2.24 5.54
N PHE A 63 14.94 2.52 5.57
CA PHE A 63 14.39 3.50 6.52
C PHE A 63 14.44 3.02 7.96
N PHE A 64 14.31 1.71 8.21
CA PHE A 64 14.48 1.15 9.54
C PHE A 64 15.91 1.35 10.06
N LEU A 65 16.93 1.03 9.25
CA LEU A 65 18.34 1.26 9.63
C LEU A 65 18.64 2.74 9.84
N TYR A 66 18.07 3.61 8.99
CA TYR A 66 18.18 5.06 9.16
C TYR A 66 17.60 5.54 10.50
N CYS A 67 16.38 5.14 10.85
CA CYS A 67 15.76 5.47 12.13
C CYS A 67 16.50 4.83 13.31
N LEU A 68 16.99 3.59 13.17
CA LEU A 68 17.77 2.92 14.20
C LEU A 68 19.05 3.69 14.53
N ALA A 69 19.76 4.17 13.50
CA ALA A 69 20.97 4.97 13.68
C ALA A 69 20.68 6.27 14.45
N LEU A 70 19.60 6.96 14.11
CA LEU A 70 19.26 8.26 14.70
C LEU A 70 18.58 8.18 16.07
N ASP A 71 17.64 7.26 16.26
CA ASP A 71 16.80 7.21 17.45
C ASP A 71 17.35 6.30 18.56
N VAL A 72 18.27 5.37 18.22
CA VAL A 72 18.82 4.40 19.18
C VAL A 72 20.33 4.51 19.28
N ILE A 73 21.06 4.40 18.17
CA ILE A 73 22.53 4.39 18.20
C ILE A 73 23.08 5.74 18.63
N TYR A 74 22.57 6.85 18.08
CA TYR A 74 23.04 8.18 18.43
C TYR A 74 22.83 8.54 19.93
N PRO A 75 21.62 8.40 20.52
CA PRO A 75 21.42 8.63 21.95
C PRO A 75 22.27 7.70 22.84
N TYR A 76 22.44 6.45 22.42
CA TYR A 76 23.29 5.50 23.15
C TYR A 76 24.76 5.95 23.18
N VAL A 77 25.32 6.36 22.04
CA VAL A 77 26.72 6.75 21.93
C VAL A 77 27.00 8.08 22.64
N TYR A 78 26.19 9.11 22.38
CA TYR A 78 26.46 10.48 22.81
C TYR A 78 25.78 10.88 24.12
N GLN A 79 24.57 10.39 24.38
CA GLN A 79 23.78 10.77 25.57
C GLN A 79 23.83 9.70 26.68
N LYS A 80 24.42 8.53 26.39
CA LYS A 80 24.49 7.37 27.29
C LYS A 80 23.11 6.91 27.78
N GLN A 81 22.09 7.09 26.95
CA GLN A 81 20.71 6.66 27.22
C GLN A 81 20.38 5.43 26.40
N ASP A 82 19.84 4.39 27.06
CA ASP A 82 19.28 3.24 26.35
C ASP A 82 17.81 3.51 25.96
N LEU A 83 17.60 3.75 24.67
CA LEU A 83 16.29 3.93 24.06
C LEU A 83 15.96 2.79 23.07
N SER A 84 16.58 1.62 23.22
CA SER A 84 16.37 0.45 22.36
C SER A 84 14.91 0.00 22.28
N PHE A 85 14.11 0.21 23.34
CA PHE A 85 12.67 -0.08 23.36
C PHE A 85 11.88 0.67 22.26
N LEU A 86 12.42 1.74 21.68
CA LEU A 86 11.81 2.46 20.55
C LEU A 86 11.66 1.57 19.31
N ILE A 87 12.49 0.53 19.16
CA ILE A 87 12.47 -0.42 18.04
C ILE A 87 11.11 -1.13 17.92
N ALA A 88 10.43 -1.40 19.04
CA ALA A 88 9.21 -2.20 19.03
C ALA A 88 8.00 -1.48 18.39
N VAL A 89 7.89 -0.16 18.58
CA VAL A 89 6.69 0.60 18.16
C VAL A 89 7.03 1.97 17.57
N SER A 90 7.94 2.72 18.19
CA SER A 90 8.23 4.09 17.75
C SER A 90 8.91 4.12 16.38
N ILE A 91 9.89 3.25 16.14
CA ILE A 91 10.59 3.16 14.85
C ILE A 91 9.64 2.66 13.75
N PRO A 92 8.91 1.53 13.90
CA PRO A 92 7.90 1.12 12.93
C PRO A 92 6.88 2.22 12.64
N ASN A 93 6.42 2.98 13.64
CA ASN A 93 5.47 4.07 13.42
C ASN A 93 6.05 5.30 12.69
N LYS A 94 7.38 5.41 12.57
CA LYS A 94 8.04 6.37 11.66
C LYS A 94 8.22 5.80 10.26
N VAL A 95 8.58 4.51 10.14
CA VAL A 95 8.85 3.85 8.86
C VAL A 95 7.56 3.60 8.07
N CYS A 96 6.52 3.04 8.69
CA CYS A 96 5.27 2.68 8.02
C CYS A 96 4.61 3.84 7.24
N PRO A 97 4.40 5.05 7.81
CA PRO A 97 3.80 6.15 7.04
C PRO A 97 4.68 6.63 5.89
N VAL A 98 6.00 6.65 6.07
CA VAL A 98 6.95 7.03 5.00
C VAL A 98 6.86 6.02 3.84
N LEU A 99 6.86 4.73 4.14
CA LEU A 99 6.70 3.66 3.16
C LEU A 99 5.36 3.76 2.43
N ALA A 100 4.27 3.98 3.16
CA ALA A 100 2.94 4.15 2.58
C ALA A 100 2.91 5.31 1.58
N LEU A 101 3.45 6.48 1.95
CA LEU A 101 3.48 7.67 1.10
C LEU A 101 4.40 7.49 -0.12
N VAL A 102 5.60 6.92 0.06
CA VAL A 102 6.54 6.67 -1.04
C VAL A 102 5.94 5.69 -2.04
N LEU A 103 5.38 4.58 -1.56
CA LEU A 103 4.77 3.58 -2.45
C LEU A 103 3.53 4.15 -3.15
N LEU A 104 2.70 4.94 -2.47
CA LEU A 104 1.57 5.64 -3.08
C LEU A 104 2.04 6.61 -4.18
N ALA A 105 3.10 7.37 -3.95
CA ALA A 105 3.69 8.22 -4.98
C ALA A 105 4.17 7.40 -6.19
N LEU A 106 4.79 6.24 -5.96
CA LEU A 106 5.23 5.32 -7.02
C LEU A 106 4.09 4.64 -7.79
N VAL A 107 2.85 4.67 -7.28
CA VAL A 107 1.66 4.24 -8.04
C VAL A 107 1.33 5.26 -9.14
N TYR A 108 1.40 6.55 -8.83
CA TYR A 108 0.98 7.63 -9.74
C TYR A 108 2.11 8.16 -10.63
N LEU A 109 3.37 8.08 -10.18
CA LEU A 109 4.54 8.52 -10.92
C LEU A 109 4.67 7.96 -12.36
N PRO A 110 4.46 6.66 -12.65
CA PRO A 110 4.60 6.16 -14.01
C PRO A 110 3.53 6.73 -14.96
N GLY A 111 2.37 7.14 -14.44
CA GLY A 111 1.34 7.83 -15.23
C GLY A 111 1.80 9.21 -15.68
N VAL A 112 2.46 9.96 -14.78
CA VAL A 112 3.06 11.26 -15.11
C VAL A 112 4.18 11.12 -16.13
N LEU A 113 5.09 10.15 -15.92
CA LEU A 113 6.18 9.86 -16.86
C LEU A 113 5.66 9.44 -18.24
N ALA A 114 4.61 8.61 -18.27
CA ALA A 114 3.95 8.21 -19.50
C ALA A 114 3.34 9.41 -20.25
N ALA A 115 2.71 10.35 -19.55
CA ALA A 115 2.16 11.56 -20.14
C ALA A 115 3.26 12.45 -20.74
N ILE A 116 4.34 12.70 -20.01
CA ILE A 116 5.50 13.46 -20.50
C ILE A 116 6.08 12.79 -21.76
N LEU A 117 6.25 11.47 -21.73
CA LEU A 117 6.82 10.72 -22.85
C LEU A 117 5.90 10.72 -24.08
N GLN A 118 4.58 10.68 -23.89
CA GLN A 118 3.61 10.78 -24.98
C GLN A 118 3.62 12.16 -25.64
N LEU A 119 3.71 13.23 -24.83
CA LEU A 119 3.83 14.60 -25.32
C LEU A 119 5.13 14.80 -26.10
N TRP A 120 6.25 14.34 -25.55
CA TRP A 120 7.55 14.42 -26.23
C TRP A 120 7.57 13.66 -27.58
N ARG A 121 6.88 12.52 -27.68
CA ARG A 121 6.77 11.76 -28.93
C ARG A 121 5.75 12.34 -29.92
N GLY A 122 4.86 13.21 -29.48
CA GLY A 122 3.71 13.69 -30.28
C GLY A 122 2.70 12.61 -30.66
N THR A 123 2.76 11.41 -30.07
CA THR A 123 1.84 10.31 -30.38
C THR A 123 1.71 9.31 -29.25
N LYS A 124 0.47 8.81 -29.05
CA LYS A 124 0.16 7.73 -28.10
C LYS A 124 0.38 6.32 -28.65
N TYR A 125 0.60 6.19 -29.96
CA TYR A 125 0.65 4.88 -30.64
C TYR A 125 2.02 4.20 -30.58
N ARG A 126 3.04 4.85 -30.01
CA ARG A 126 4.36 4.24 -29.80
C ARG A 126 4.41 3.52 -28.45
N ARG A 127 4.84 2.25 -28.46
CA ARG A 127 4.98 1.41 -27.25
C ARG A 127 5.91 2.05 -26.22
N PHE A 128 5.59 1.88 -24.94
CA PHE A 128 6.46 2.33 -23.85
C PHE A 128 7.75 1.50 -23.75
N PRO A 129 8.83 2.05 -23.20
CA PRO A 129 9.99 1.26 -22.80
C PRO A 129 9.57 0.12 -21.86
N GLY A 130 10.19 -1.05 -22.00
CA GLY A 130 9.75 -2.26 -21.28
C GLY A 130 9.83 -2.17 -19.75
N TRP A 131 10.61 -1.25 -19.18
CA TRP A 131 10.61 -0.99 -17.73
C TRP A 131 9.35 -0.23 -17.28
N LEU A 132 8.92 0.77 -18.06
CA LEU A 132 7.75 1.60 -17.74
C LEU A 132 6.47 0.80 -17.90
N ASP A 133 6.39 -0.03 -18.94
CA ASP A 133 5.26 -0.93 -19.18
C ASP A 133 5.08 -1.93 -18.03
N ARG A 134 6.16 -2.60 -17.61
CA ARG A 134 6.14 -3.51 -16.45
C ARG A 134 5.75 -2.80 -15.15
N TRP A 135 6.22 -1.58 -14.93
CA TRP A 135 5.84 -0.79 -13.76
C TRP A 135 4.36 -0.39 -13.79
N MET A 136 3.83 0.03 -14.94
CA MET A 136 2.41 0.37 -15.11
C MET A 136 1.47 -0.79 -14.77
N LEU A 137 1.90 -2.03 -15.03
CA LEU A 137 1.14 -3.25 -14.70
C LEU A 137 1.17 -3.59 -13.20
N CYS A 138 2.18 -3.11 -12.45
CA CYS A 138 2.32 -3.39 -11.01
C CYS A 138 1.67 -2.34 -10.10
N ARG A 139 1.02 -1.31 -10.66
CA ARG A 139 0.43 -0.19 -9.90
C ARG A 139 -0.57 -0.64 -8.84
N LYS A 140 -1.43 -1.61 -9.18
CA LYS A 140 -2.42 -2.16 -8.25
C LYS A 140 -1.74 -2.78 -7.03
N GLN A 141 -0.71 -3.58 -7.25
CA GLN A 141 0.03 -4.27 -6.20
C GLN A 141 0.78 -3.27 -5.31
N LEU A 142 1.44 -2.28 -5.91
CA LEU A 142 2.08 -1.19 -5.15
C LEU A 142 1.07 -0.44 -4.28
N GLY A 143 -0.10 -0.10 -4.81
CA GLY A 143 -1.16 0.60 -4.06
C GLY A 143 -1.70 -0.23 -2.89
N LEU A 144 -1.88 -1.54 -3.08
CA LEU A 144 -2.32 -2.43 -1.99
C LEU A 144 -1.26 -2.60 -0.90
N VAL A 145 0.03 -2.71 -1.26
CA VAL A 145 1.12 -2.74 -0.27
C VAL A 145 1.18 -1.41 0.50
N ALA A 146 1.05 -0.28 -0.21
CA ALA A 146 1.01 1.04 0.39
C ALA A 146 -0.15 1.20 1.39
N LEU A 147 -1.35 0.70 1.05
CA LEU A 147 -2.52 0.69 1.93
C LEU A 147 -2.29 -0.18 3.18
N ALA A 148 -1.58 -1.30 3.05
CA ALA A 148 -1.22 -2.14 4.19
C ALA A 148 -0.31 -1.41 5.18
N PHE A 149 0.74 -0.73 4.69
CA PHE A 149 1.61 0.11 5.52
C PHE A 149 0.84 1.27 6.18
N ALA A 150 -0.08 1.92 5.45
CA ALA A 150 -0.92 2.98 6.00
C ALA A 150 -1.82 2.44 7.13
N SER A 151 -2.40 1.26 6.96
CA SER A 151 -3.25 0.62 7.95
C SER A 151 -2.47 0.25 9.22
N VAL A 152 -1.26 -0.28 9.08
CA VAL A 152 -0.35 -0.54 10.20
C VAL A 152 0.05 0.75 10.92
N HIS A 153 0.32 1.84 10.19
CA HIS A 153 0.58 3.16 10.78
C HIS A 153 -0.61 3.69 11.60
N VAL A 154 -1.85 3.55 11.09
CA VAL A 154 -3.05 3.92 11.83
C VAL A 154 -3.13 3.14 13.14
N LEU A 155 -2.92 1.82 13.12
CA LEU A 155 -2.92 1.00 14.33
C LEU A 155 -1.86 1.44 15.33
N TYR A 156 -0.61 1.65 14.88
CA TYR A 156 0.46 2.12 15.75
C TYR A 156 0.18 3.50 16.36
N THR A 157 -0.48 4.38 15.60
CA THR A 157 -0.82 5.73 16.05
C THR A 157 -1.94 5.70 17.08
N LEU A 158 -2.98 4.88 16.88
CA LEU A 158 -4.10 4.75 17.81
C LEU A 158 -3.69 4.14 19.16
N VAL A 159 -2.66 3.29 19.20
CA VAL A 159 -2.17 2.70 20.47
C VAL A 159 -1.19 3.60 21.23
N ILE A 160 -0.79 4.75 20.69
CA ILE A 160 0.17 5.68 21.36
C ILE A 160 -0.21 5.99 22.81
N PRO A 161 -1.47 6.36 23.16
CA PRO A 161 -1.82 6.75 24.53
C PRO A 161 -1.74 5.61 25.56
N ILE A 162 -1.73 4.35 25.09
CA ILE A 162 -1.70 3.17 25.96
C ILE A 162 -0.25 2.83 26.37
N ARG A 163 0.75 3.28 25.60
CA ARG A 163 2.15 2.93 25.80
C ARG A 163 2.71 3.50 27.11
N SER A 164 3.39 2.66 27.88
CA SER A 164 4.00 3.03 29.17
C SER A 164 4.94 4.23 29.06
N TYR A 165 5.77 4.29 28.02
CA TYR A 165 6.68 5.42 27.79
C TYR A 165 5.96 6.76 27.61
N ILE A 166 4.84 6.75 26.88
CA ILE A 166 4.05 7.98 26.63
C ILE A 166 3.36 8.42 27.92
N ARG A 167 2.75 7.48 28.65
CA ARG A 167 2.13 7.75 29.96
C ARG A 167 3.15 8.32 30.95
N TRP A 168 4.31 7.68 31.07
CA TRP A 168 5.39 8.16 31.93
C TRP A 168 5.87 9.56 31.52
N ARG A 169 6.07 9.82 30.22
CA ARG A 169 6.48 11.14 29.72
C ARG A 169 5.47 12.23 30.05
N THR A 170 4.18 11.98 29.81
CA THR A 170 3.09 12.93 30.14
C THR A 170 3.03 13.18 31.65
N SER A 171 3.06 12.13 32.47
CA SER A 171 3.08 12.28 33.94
C SER A 171 4.30 13.06 34.43
N SER A 172 5.50 12.76 33.90
CA SER A 172 6.72 13.49 34.25
C SER A 172 6.64 14.97 33.89
N GLN A 173 6.02 15.32 32.75
CA GLN A 173 5.82 16.72 32.36
C GLN A 173 4.85 17.44 33.30
N ILE A 174 3.72 16.79 33.65
CA ILE A 174 2.74 17.35 34.59
C ILE A 174 3.37 17.58 35.97
N VAL A 175 4.08 16.58 36.51
CA VAL A 175 4.75 16.69 37.81
C VAL A 175 5.81 17.80 37.79
N SER A 176 6.61 17.90 36.72
CA SER A 176 7.60 18.97 36.58
C SER A 176 6.96 20.36 36.54
N GLN A 177 5.83 20.54 35.86
CA GLN A 177 5.12 21.82 35.82
C GLN A 177 4.58 22.20 37.20
N ALA A 178 3.93 21.25 37.88
CA ALA A 178 3.40 21.44 39.23
C ALA A 178 4.49 21.82 40.24
N LEU A 179 5.62 21.10 40.26
CA LEU A 179 6.74 21.40 41.16
C LEU A 179 7.40 22.75 40.85
N SER A 180 7.36 23.20 39.60
CA SER A 180 7.92 24.48 39.19
C SER A 180 6.98 25.67 39.40
N ASN A 181 5.74 25.45 39.88
CA ASN A 181 4.67 26.45 39.98
C ASN A 181 4.46 27.25 38.68
N ARG A 182 4.62 26.59 37.52
CA ARG A 182 4.43 27.21 36.20
C ARG A 182 3.11 26.74 35.60
N THR A 183 2.32 27.68 35.10
CA THR A 183 1.16 27.41 34.24
C THR A 183 1.56 27.68 32.79
N GLN A 184 1.31 26.71 31.90
CA GLN A 184 1.47 26.91 30.47
C GLN A 184 0.09 27.21 29.86
N PRO A 185 -0.14 28.40 29.29
CA PRO A 185 -1.39 28.68 28.59
C PRO A 185 -1.50 27.79 27.35
N LEU A 186 -2.74 27.51 26.92
CA LEU A 186 -2.98 26.76 25.69
C LEU A 186 -2.42 27.54 24.50
N ASP A 187 -1.48 26.91 23.79
CA ASP A 187 -1.02 27.39 22.50
C ASP A 187 -2.03 26.99 21.42
N THR A 188 -2.86 27.97 21.02
CA THR A 188 -3.90 27.78 20.02
C THR A 188 -3.33 27.50 18.63
N THR A 189 -2.12 27.99 18.30
CA THR A 189 -1.46 27.69 17.03
C THR A 189 -1.08 26.22 16.96
N ASN A 190 -0.48 25.68 18.03
CA ASN A 190 -0.15 24.26 18.10
C ASN A 190 -1.41 23.37 18.12
N ALA A 191 -2.50 23.80 18.76
CA ALA A 191 -3.78 23.10 18.72
C ALA A 191 -4.31 22.99 17.28
N TRP A 192 -4.35 24.11 16.55
CA TRP A 192 -4.77 24.12 15.14
C TRP A 192 -3.92 23.20 14.26
N LEU A 193 -2.59 23.29 14.39
CA LEU A 193 -1.69 22.42 13.63
C LEU A 193 -1.94 20.94 13.94
N SER A 194 -2.09 20.62 15.23
CA SER A 194 -2.30 19.25 15.69
C SER A 194 -3.58 18.64 15.15
N ASP A 195 -4.68 19.37 15.27
CA ASP A 195 -5.99 18.89 14.81
C ASP A 195 -6.05 18.84 13.28
N SER A 196 -5.39 19.79 12.59
CA SER A 196 -5.38 19.84 11.13
C SER A 196 -4.67 18.64 10.50
N TYR A 197 -3.46 18.29 10.94
CA TYR A 197 -2.75 17.15 10.34
C TYR A 197 -3.48 15.84 10.65
N LEU A 198 -4.09 15.72 11.84
CA LEU A 198 -4.86 14.53 12.21
C LEU A 198 -6.11 14.39 11.34
N ALA A 199 -6.88 15.46 11.16
CA ALA A 199 -8.07 15.47 10.31
C ALA A 199 -7.73 15.13 8.85
N LEU A 200 -6.66 15.71 8.31
CA LEU A 200 -6.20 15.41 6.95
C LEU A 200 -5.70 13.96 6.83
N GLY A 201 -5.04 13.42 7.85
CA GLY A 201 -4.62 12.02 7.90
C GLY A 201 -5.81 11.06 7.89
N ILE A 202 -6.86 11.35 8.67
CA ILE A 202 -8.10 10.56 8.72
C ILE A 202 -8.80 10.59 7.34
N LEU A 203 -8.96 11.78 6.76
CA LEU A 203 -9.59 11.94 5.46
C LEU A 203 -8.79 11.23 4.35
N GLY A 204 -7.47 11.41 4.34
CA GLY A 204 -6.57 10.75 3.40
C GLY A 204 -6.64 9.22 3.51
N PHE A 205 -6.65 8.68 4.73
CA PHE A 205 -6.77 7.23 4.95
C PHE A 205 -8.14 6.70 4.51
N PHE A 206 -9.23 7.44 4.76
CA PHE A 206 -10.57 7.08 4.27
C PHE A 206 -10.60 6.89 2.75
N PHE A 207 -10.06 7.86 2.00
CA PHE A 207 -9.96 7.74 0.54
C PHE A 207 -9.01 6.60 0.12
N PHE A 208 -7.94 6.36 0.86
CA PHE A 208 -7.04 5.25 0.59
C PHE A 208 -7.75 3.88 0.74
N VAL A 209 -8.58 3.72 1.78
CA VAL A 209 -9.41 2.52 1.95
C VAL A 209 -10.40 2.38 0.81
N LEU A 210 -11.02 3.47 0.35
CA LEU A 210 -11.94 3.46 -0.81
C LEU A 210 -11.24 2.97 -2.10
N LEU A 211 -9.99 3.38 -2.34
CA LEU A 211 -9.15 2.86 -3.43
C LEU A 211 -8.89 1.35 -3.29
N GLY A 212 -8.68 0.88 -2.06
CA GLY A 212 -8.53 -0.54 -1.74
C GLY A 212 -9.78 -1.36 -2.02
N ILE A 213 -10.96 -0.86 -1.61
CA ILE A 213 -12.25 -1.52 -1.84
C ILE A 213 -12.52 -1.66 -3.34
N THR A 214 -12.31 -0.58 -4.11
CA THR A 214 -12.49 -0.61 -5.57
C THR A 214 -11.45 -1.46 -6.30
N SER A 215 -10.39 -1.90 -5.63
CA SER A 215 -9.41 -2.84 -6.16
C SER A 215 -9.84 -4.31 -6.05
N LEU A 216 -10.90 -4.62 -5.29
CA LEU A 216 -11.47 -5.96 -5.22
C LEU A 216 -12.08 -6.37 -6.57
N PRO A 217 -11.82 -7.59 -7.09
CA PRO A 217 -12.36 -8.02 -8.38
C PRO A 217 -13.89 -7.94 -8.46
N SER A 218 -14.61 -8.26 -7.38
CA SER A 218 -16.08 -8.18 -7.33
C SER A 218 -16.60 -6.76 -7.55
N VAL A 219 -15.96 -5.76 -6.93
CA VAL A 219 -16.32 -4.34 -7.07
C VAL A 219 -15.83 -3.78 -8.40
N SER A 220 -14.61 -4.10 -8.80
CA SER A 220 -14.03 -3.65 -10.07
C SER A 220 -14.82 -4.17 -11.28
N ASN A 221 -15.44 -5.34 -11.18
CA ASN A 221 -16.28 -5.90 -12.24
C ASN A 221 -17.71 -5.35 -12.24
N SER A 222 -18.15 -4.68 -11.17
CA SER A 222 -19.49 -4.08 -11.07
C SER A 222 -19.52 -2.60 -11.43
N VAL A 223 -18.36 -1.95 -11.62
CA VAL A 223 -18.24 -0.54 -11.99
C VAL A 223 -17.83 -0.40 -13.45
N ASN A 224 -18.36 0.63 -14.11
CA ASN A 224 -17.91 0.92 -15.48
C ASN A 224 -16.54 1.63 -15.48
N TRP A 225 -15.90 1.71 -16.65
CA TRP A 225 -14.58 2.33 -16.78
C TRP A 225 -14.52 3.81 -16.36
N ARG A 226 -15.63 4.56 -16.50
CA ARG A 226 -15.67 5.98 -16.10
C ARG A 226 -15.67 6.12 -14.59
N GLU A 227 -16.47 5.33 -13.89
CA GLU A 227 -16.52 5.26 -12.42
C GLU A 227 -15.20 4.76 -11.84
N PHE A 228 -14.65 3.68 -12.39
CA PHE A 228 -13.35 3.16 -11.96
C PHE A 228 -12.25 4.21 -12.10
N ARG A 229 -12.19 4.91 -13.24
CA ARG A 229 -11.21 5.97 -13.46
C ARG A 229 -11.45 7.18 -12.55
N PHE A 230 -12.70 7.52 -12.23
CA PHE A 230 -13.00 8.58 -11.29
C PHE A 230 -12.39 8.25 -9.92
N VAL A 231 -12.65 7.07 -9.37
CA VAL A 231 -12.15 6.70 -8.04
C VAL A 231 -10.64 6.50 -8.03
N GLN A 232 -10.06 5.87 -9.05
CA GLN A 232 -8.64 5.47 -9.03
C GLN A 232 -7.65 6.56 -9.49
N VAL A 233 -8.13 7.64 -10.11
CA VAL A 233 -7.28 8.66 -10.73
C VAL A 233 -7.60 10.09 -10.28
N ARG A 234 -8.86 10.40 -9.93
CA ARG A 234 -9.25 11.74 -9.47
C ARG A 234 -9.38 11.77 -7.96
#